data_AF-A0A4Q2E9R1-F1
#
_entry.id   AF-A0A4Q2E9R1-F1
#
_cell.length_a   1.000
_cell.length_b   1.000
_cell.length_c   1.000
_cell.angle_alpha   90.00
_cell.angle_beta   90.00
_cell.angle_gamma   90.00
#
_symmetry.space_group_name_H-M   'P 1'
#
loop_
_entity.id
_entity.type
_entity.pdbx_description
1 polymer ?
#
loop_
_entity_poly.entity_id
_entity_poly.type
_entity_poly.pdbx_seq_one_letter_code
_entity_poly.pdbx_strand_id
1 'polypeptide(L)' 'MSHSSSKRKVLDIEAPLAHRASHVRSCANHVANRLGITHSELLMKVESDTGASLISPLTEDELMNAFYYMENL' A
#
# COMPACT_ATOMS: atom_id res chain seq x y z
N MET A 1 -1.50 7.71 -13.53
CA MET A 1 -0.21 7.35 -12.89
C MET A 1 0.02 5.85 -13.07
N SER A 2 1.23 5.40 -13.43
CA SER A 2 1.51 3.96 -13.59
C SER A 2 1.85 3.33 -12.24
N HIS A 3 1.50 2.05 -12.05
CA HIS A 3 1.85 1.28 -10.86
C HIS A 3 3.36 1.29 -10.58
N SER A 4 4.19 1.17 -11.63
CA SER A 4 5.66 1.25 -11.53
C SER A 4 6.17 2.59 -10.99
N SER A 5 5.53 3.71 -11.35
CA SER A 5 5.91 5.04 -10.86
C SER A 5 5.53 5.22 -9.40
N SER A 6 4.34 4.76 -8.99
CA SER A 6 3.89 4.82 -7.60
C SER A 6 4.77 3.93 -6.72
N LYS A 7 5.07 2.70 -7.16
CA LYS A 7 5.97 1.77 -6.45
C LYS A 7 7.33 2.37 -6.16
N ARG A 8 7.96 3.05 -7.12
CA ARG A 8 9.25 3.72 -6.90
C ARG A 8 9.17 4.77 -5.79
N LYS A 9 8.07 5.52 -5.72
CA LYS A 9 7.86 6.57 -4.71
C LYS A 9 7.50 6.02 -3.33
N VAL A 10 6.99 4.79 -3.23
CA VAL A 10 6.81 4.10 -1.94
C VAL A 10 8.16 3.75 -1.31
N LEU A 11 9.12 3.37 -2.15
CA LEU A 11 10.48 2.97 -1.74
C LEU A 11 11.44 4.15 -1.53
N ASP A 12 10.96 5.38 -1.68
CA ASP A 12 11.76 6.60 -1.49
C ASP A 12 11.86 6.92 0.00
N ILE A 13 12.95 6.48 0.64
CA ILE A 13 13.20 6.65 2.07
C ILE A 13 13.37 8.12 2.50
N GLU A 14 13.73 9.00 1.55
CA GLU A 14 13.87 10.44 1.81
C GLU A 14 12.51 11.15 1.85
N ALA A 15 11.46 10.51 1.33
CA ALA A 15 10.11 11.06 1.32
C ALA A 15 9.40 10.86 2.68
N PRO A 16 8.59 11.82 3.14
CA PRO A 16 7.78 11.66 4.34
C PRO A 16 6.88 10.42 4.28
N LEU A 17 6.70 9.73 5.40
CA LEU A 17 5.88 8.51 5.50
C LEU A 17 4.47 8.70 4.91
N ALA A 18 3.82 9.84 5.19
CA ALA A 18 2.50 10.16 4.66
C ALA A 18 2.47 10.27 3.13
N HIS A 19 3.55 10.78 2.51
CA HIS A 19 3.68 10.84 1.06
C HIS A 19 3.82 9.43 0.48
N ARG A 20 4.67 8.60 1.08
CA ARG A 20 4.83 7.19 0.68
C ARG A 20 3.52 6.41 0.80
N ALA A 21 2.78 6.57 1.89
CA ALA A 21 1.47 5.96 2.10
C ALA A 21 0.44 6.38 1.03
N SER A 22 0.47 7.63 0.57
CA SER A 22 -0.38 8.08 -0.54
C SER A 22 -0.09 7.31 -1.83
N HIS A 23 1.18 7.00 -2.10
CA HIS A 23 1.59 6.20 -3.24
C HIS A 23 1.20 4.73 -3.11
N VAL A 24 1.26 4.16 -1.90
CA VAL A 24 0.76 2.80 -1.66
C VAL A 24 -0.74 2.72 -1.94
N ARG A 25 -1.54 3.69 -1.48
CA ARG A 25 -2.98 3.73 -1.78
C ARG A 25 -3.27 3.81 -3.28
N SER A 26 -2.41 4.49 -4.04
CA SER A 26 -2.49 4.49 -5.51
C SER A 26 -2.16 3.12 -6.11
N CYS A 27 -1.22 2.35 -5.54
CA CYS A 27 -0.94 0.97 -5.94
C CYS A 27 -2.08 0.02 -5.57
N ALA A 28 -2.71 0.21 -4.42
CA ALA A 28 -3.83 -0.60 -3.94
C ALA A 28 -4.99 -0.65 -4.94
N ASN A 29 -5.31 0.48 -5.60
CA ASN A 29 -6.35 0.48 -6.65
C ASN A 29 -6.04 -0.50 -7.79
N HIS A 30 -4.77 -0.61 -8.19
CA HIS A 30 -4.39 -1.54 -9.25
C HIS A 30 -4.53 -3.01 -8.81
N VAL A 31 -4.10 -3.32 -7.58
CA VAL A 31 -4.21 -4.66 -6.99
C VAL A 31 -5.67 -5.04 -6.77
N ALA A 32 -6.50 -4.14 -6.24
CA ALA A 32 -7.93 -4.37 -6.03
C ALA A 32 -8.64 -4.71 -7.35
N ASN A 33 -8.37 -3.94 -8.41
CA ASN A 33 -8.90 -4.21 -9.74
C ASN A 33 -8.44 -5.57 -10.30
N ARG A 34 -7.18 -5.96 -10.06
CA ARG A 34 -6.64 -7.28 -10.47
C ARG A 34 -7.36 -8.43 -9.76
N LEU A 35 -7.66 -8.26 -8.48
CA LEU A 35 -8.32 -9.26 -7.64
C LEU A 35 -9.86 -9.28 -7.80
N GLY A 36 -10.43 -8.30 -8.50
CA GLY A 36 -11.89 -8.18 -8.64
C GLY A 36 -12.60 -7.78 -7.35
N ILE A 37 -11.90 -7.10 -6.42
CA ILE A 37 -12.45 -6.61 -5.16
C ILE A 37 -12.41 -5.08 -5.11
N THR A 38 -13.14 -4.49 -4.17
CA THR A 38 -13.11 -3.04 -3.93
C THR A 38 -11.81 -2.62 -3.24
N HIS A 39 -11.46 -1.34 -3.40
CA HIS A 39 -10.32 -0.74 -2.71
C HIS A 39 -10.42 -0.87 -1.19
N SER A 40 -11.61 -0.63 -0.62
CA SER A 40 -11.88 -0.80 0.81
C SER A 40 -11.69 -2.24 1.28
N GLU A 41 -12.13 -3.23 0.51
CA GLU A 41 -11.95 -4.65 0.86
C GLU A 41 -10.46 -5.03 0.86
N LEU A 42 -9.68 -4.54 -0.11
CA LEU A 42 -8.24 -4.77 -0.11
C LEU A 42 -7.58 -4.15 1.12
N LEU A 43 -7.94 -2.92 1.49
CA LEU A 43 -7.37 -2.26 2.66
C LEU A 43 -7.68 -3.02 3.96
N MET A 44 -8.95 -3.42 4.14
CA MET A 44 -9.36 -4.24 5.28
C MET A 44 -8.65 -5.60 5.30
N LYS A 45 -8.47 -6.23 4.14
CA LYS A 45 -7.76 -7.50 4.02
C LYS A 45 -6.30 -7.37 4.43
N VAL A 46 -5.60 -6.36 3.93
CA VAL A 46 -4.19 -6.11 4.29
C VAL A 46 -4.07 -5.86 5.80
N GLU A 47 -4.91 -5.00 6.35
CA GLU A 47 -4.89 -4.67 7.79
C GLU A 47 -5.22 -5.89 8.66
N SER A 48 -6.22 -6.69 8.27
CA SER A 48 -6.59 -7.91 8.97
C SER A 48 -5.50 -8.99 8.92
N ASP A 49 -4.83 -9.15 7.78
CA ASP A 49 -3.87 -10.24 7.57
C ASP A 49 -2.47 -9.89 8.09
N THR A 50 -2.10 -8.60 8.13
CA THR A 50 -0.75 -8.14 8.52
C THR A 50 -0.71 -7.37 9.84
N GLY A 51 -1.86 -6.90 10.34
CA GLY A 51 -1.94 -5.99 11.48
C GLY A 51 -1.47 -4.56 11.18
N ALA A 52 -1.19 -4.24 9.91
CA ALA A 52 -0.57 -2.99 9.48
C ALA A 52 -1.50 -2.18 8.55
N SER A 53 -1.63 -0.87 8.80
CA SER A 53 -2.54 -0.01 8.04
C SER A 53 -1.86 0.64 6.83
N LEU A 54 -2.45 0.47 5.64
CA LEU A 54 -2.06 1.20 4.43
C LEU A 54 -2.58 2.64 4.38
N ILE A 55 -3.57 2.99 5.22
CA ILE A 55 -4.15 4.33 5.25
C ILE A 55 -3.30 5.25 6.13
N SER A 56 -2.96 4.79 7.32
CA SER A 56 -2.28 5.57 8.35
C SER A 56 -1.21 4.73 9.04
N PRO A 57 -0.13 4.35 8.32
CA PRO A 57 0.99 3.66 8.94
C PRO A 57 1.63 4.55 10.01
N LEU A 58 1.97 3.98 11.16
CA LEU A 58 2.67 4.68 12.24
C LEU A 58 4.18 4.62 12.07
N THR A 59 4.67 3.59 11.39
CA THR A 59 6.09 3.35 11.16
C THR A 59 6.37 2.99 9.71
N GLU A 60 7.63 3.14 9.30
CA GLU A 60 8.09 2.65 8.00
C GLU A 60 7.94 1.14 7.87
N ASP A 61 8.33 0.37 8.90
CA ASP A 61 8.23 -1.08 8.88
C ASP A 61 6.79 -1.56 8.68
N GLU A 62 5.83 -0.90 9.33
CA GLU A 62 4.41 -1.17 9.14
C GLU A 62 3.97 -0.92 7.69
N LEU A 63 4.33 0.24 7.13
CA LEU A 63 4.01 0.58 5.74
C LEU A 63 4.62 -0.43 4.76
N MET A 64 5.89 -0.80 4.98
CA MET A 64 6.62 -1.70 4.09
C MET A 64 6.10 -3.13 4.17
N ASN A 65 5.78 -3.62 5.37
CA ASN A 65 5.17 -4.94 5.56
C ASN A 65 3.82 -5.03 4.82
N ALA A 66 2.93 -4.06 5.07
CA ALA A 66 1.62 -4.01 4.41
C ALA A 66 1.72 -3.84 2.89
N PHE A 67 2.66 -3.02 2.41
CA PHE A 67 2.89 -2.81 0.99
C PHE A 67 3.37 -4.09 0.29
N TYR A 68 4.35 -4.80 0.86
CA TYR A 68 4.86 -6.04 0.27
C TYR A 68 3.83 -7.16 0.32
N TYR A 69 3.05 -7.26 1.39
CA TYR A 69 1.94 -8.20 1.45
C TYR A 69 0.94 -7.94 0.32
N MET A 70 0.48 -6.69 0.19
CA MET A 70 -0.47 -6.27 -0.84
C MET A 70 0.04 -6.54 -2.27
N GLU A 71 1.32 -6.30 -2.56
CA GLU A 71 1.90 -6.56 -3.89
C GLU A 71 1.88 -8.05 -4.28
N ASN A 72 1.94 -8.93 -3.29
CA ASN A 72 1.99 -10.38 -3.46
C ASN A 72 0.59 -11.05 -3.50
N LEU A 73 -0.50 -10.29 -3.34
CA LEU A 73 -1.88 -10.76 -3.50
C LEU A 73 -2.32 -10.82 -4.97
#